data_AF-A0AAV8Z3Z0-F1
#
_entry.id   AF-A0AAV8Z3Z0-F1
#
_cell.length_a   1.000
_cell.length_b   1.000
_cell.length_c   1.000
_cell.angle_alpha   90.00
_cell.angle_beta   90.00
_cell.angle_gamma   90.00
#
_symmetry.space_group_name_H-M   'P 1'
#
loop_
_entity.id
_entity.type
_entity.pdbx_description
1 polymer ?
#
loop_
_entity_poly.entity_id
_entity_poly.type
_entity_poly.pdbx_seq_one_letter_code
_entity_poly.pdbx_strand_id
1 'polypeptide(L)'
;MLKDKKKWIINIKREGQLPKRAFVCEKHFTNDQFDNNRVDKKRPLRWDAVPTIFAHKKLPNPRKLPTVRSVSRKSACTCDSLLLMCNTDANDINTSN
;
A
#
# COMPACT_ATOMS: atom_id res chain seq x y z
N MET A 1 5.91 -4.00 -30.11
CA MET A 1 4.44 -3.81 -29.98
C MET A 1 4.17 -2.91 -28.78
N LEU A 2 3.64 -1.69 -29.00
CA LEU A 2 3.35 -0.71 -27.95
C LEU A 2 2.13 -1.14 -27.13
N LYS A 3 2.34 -1.96 -26.09
CA LYS A 3 1.27 -2.46 -25.20
C LYS A 3 0.47 -1.32 -24.55
N ASP A 4 1.09 -0.16 -24.33
CA ASP A 4 0.46 0.95 -23.61
C ASP A 4 -0.28 1.96 -24.49
N LYS A 5 -0.19 1.87 -25.82
CA LYS A 5 -0.91 2.79 -26.71
C LYS A 5 -2.43 2.74 -26.50
N LYS A 6 -2.98 1.55 -26.25
CA LYS A 6 -4.42 1.38 -25.93
C LYS A 6 -4.78 2.11 -24.63
N LYS A 7 -3.94 2.01 -23.60
CA LYS A 7 -4.16 2.70 -22.31
C LYS A 7 -4.11 4.22 -22.46
N TRP A 8 -3.21 4.72 -23.30
CA TRP A 8 -3.12 6.16 -23.58
C TRP A 8 -4.40 6.68 -24.22
N ILE A 9 -4.93 5.97 -25.23
CA ILE A 9 -6.19 6.34 -25.92
C ILE A 9 -7.36 6.37 -24.91
N ILE A 10 -7.49 5.33 -24.09
CA ILE A 10 -8.54 5.24 -23.06
C ILE A 10 -8.41 6.39 -22.05
N ASN A 11 -7.20 6.71 -21.61
CA ASN A 11 -6.98 7.74 -20.60
C ASN A 11 -7.24 9.16 -21.11
N ILE A 12 -6.82 9.43 -22.35
CA ILE A 12 -7.06 10.71 -23.02
C ILE A 12 -8.57 10.96 -23.17
N LYS A 13 -9.36 9.92 -23.43
CA LYS A 13 -10.83 9.97 -23.53
C LYS A 13 -11.31 11.10 -24.46
N ARG A 14 -10.60 11.32 -25.57
CA ARG A 14 -10.95 12.33 -26.57
C ARG A 14 -11.94 11.70 -27.56
N GLU A 15 -13.02 12.41 -27.82
CA GLU A 15 -14.00 12.02 -28.84
C GLU A 15 -13.41 12.22 -30.24
N GLY A 16 -13.60 11.24 -31.12
CA GLY A 16 -13.09 11.23 -32.49
C GLY A 16 -11.79 10.46 -32.70
N GLN A 17 -11.38 10.37 -33.96
CA GLN A 17 -10.17 9.65 -34.36
C GLN A 17 -8.92 10.49 -34.03
N LEU A 18 -7.99 9.92 -33.29
CA LEU A 18 -6.69 10.55 -33.06
C LEU A 18 -5.85 10.55 -34.35
N PRO A 19 -5.08 11.63 -34.61
CA PRO A 19 -4.19 11.68 -35.76
C PRO A 19 -3.11 10.59 -35.67
N LYS A 20 -2.59 10.15 -36.83
CA LYS A 20 -1.56 9.11 -36.92
C LYS A 20 -0.31 9.42 -36.07
N ARG A 21 0.03 10.71 -35.99
CA ARG A 21 1.06 11.27 -35.10
C ARG A 21 0.37 12.15 -34.07
N ALA A 22 0.12 11.59 -32.90
CA ALA A 22 -0.41 12.33 -31.75
C ALA A 22 0.67 12.41 -30.68
N PHE A 23 0.73 13.55 -30.00
CA PHE A 23 1.67 13.81 -28.91
C PHE A 23 0.90 14.17 -27.64
N VAL A 24 1.49 13.85 -26.49
CA VAL A 24 0.96 14.19 -25.17
C VAL A 24 2.02 15.03 -24.46
N CYS A 25 1.61 16.19 -23.95
CA CYS A 25 2.52 17.08 -23.24
C CYS A 25 2.96 16.48 -21.90
N GLU A 26 4.14 16.90 -21.41
CA GLU A 26 4.74 16.44 -20.14
C GLU A 26 3.77 16.51 -18.95
N LYS A 27 2.97 17.58 -18.85
CA LYS A 27 2.03 17.82 -17.73
C LYS A 27 1.00 16.71 -17.48
N HIS A 28 0.84 15.78 -18.43
CA HIS A 28 -0.09 14.65 -18.30
C HIS A 28 0.54 13.42 -17.64
N PHE A 29 1.84 13.46 -17.38
CA PHE A 29 2.63 12.42 -16.72
C PHE A 29 3.09 12.93 -15.36
N THR A 30 3.20 12.00 -14.41
CA THR A 30 3.78 12.28 -13.10
C THR A 30 5.31 12.18 -13.16
N ASN A 31 6.03 12.87 -12.27
CA ASN A 31 7.49 12.99 -12.38
C ASN A 31 8.27 11.67 -12.18
N ASP A 32 7.63 10.68 -11.56
CA ASP A 32 8.11 9.30 -11.37
C ASP A 32 8.03 8.45 -12.65
N GLN A 33 7.27 8.89 -13.65
CA GLN A 33 7.17 8.23 -14.96
C GLN A 33 8.28 8.64 -15.94
N PHE A 34 9.12 9.59 -15.54
CA PHE A 34 10.31 9.98 -16.28
C PHE A 34 11.54 9.28 -15.73
N ASP A 35 12.48 8.97 -16.62
CA ASP A 35 13.80 8.51 -16.24
C ASP A 35 14.65 9.72 -15.84
N ASN A 36 14.90 9.86 -14.54
CA ASN A 36 15.59 11.01 -13.97
C ASN A 36 17.10 10.76 -13.76
N ASN A 37 17.60 9.57 -14.07
CA ASN A 37 18.97 9.15 -13.72
C ASN A 37 19.96 9.21 -14.89
N ARG A 38 19.67 9.97 -15.96
CA ARG A 38 20.59 10.11 -17.10
C ARG A 38 21.63 11.21 -16.90
N VAL A 39 22.87 10.88 -17.21
CA VAL A 39 24.03 11.81 -17.23
C VAL A 39 23.80 13.00 -18.19
N ASP A 40 23.06 12.78 -19.27
CA ASP A 40 22.77 13.78 -20.31
C ASP A 40 21.76 14.88 -19.92
N LYS A 41 21.27 14.89 -18.67
CA LYS A 41 20.18 15.78 -18.17
C LYS A 41 18.85 15.69 -18.96
N LYS A 42 18.71 14.70 -19.84
CA LYS A 42 17.46 14.40 -20.56
C LYS A 42 16.53 13.60 -19.65
N ARG A 43 15.24 13.90 -19.70
CA ARG A 43 14.16 13.19 -18.99
C ARG A 43 13.25 12.48 -19.98
N PRO A 44 13.65 11.32 -20.54
CA PRO A 44 12.75 10.53 -21.38
C PRO A 44 11.65 9.88 -20.52
N LEU A 45 10.49 9.63 -21.12
CA LEU A 45 9.46 8.81 -20.49
C LEU A 45 9.95 7.38 -20.37
N ARG A 46 9.62 6.73 -19.26
CA ARG A 46 9.83 5.30 -19.08
C ARG A 46 9.00 4.51 -20.10
N TRP A 47 9.45 3.29 -20.40
CA TRP A 47 8.76 2.41 -21.34
C TRP A 47 7.34 2.02 -20.90
N ASP A 48 7.07 2.05 -19.59
CA ASP A 48 5.80 1.75 -18.94
C ASP A 48 4.98 3.01 -18.57
N ALA A 49 5.42 4.20 -19.00
CA ALA A 49 4.74 5.45 -18.67
C ALA A 49 3.32 5.51 -19.27
N VAL A 50 2.36 5.95 -18.46
CA VAL A 50 0.96 6.08 -18.83
C VAL A 50 0.43 7.44 -18.39
N PRO A 51 -0.13 8.26 -19.30
CA PRO A 51 -0.64 9.57 -18.91
C PRO A 51 -1.89 9.37 -18.04
N THR A 52 -1.85 9.88 -16.82
CA THR A 52 -2.91 9.72 -15.82
C THR A 52 -3.53 11.05 -15.42
N ILE A 53 -2.82 12.16 -15.61
CA ILE A 53 -3.26 13.49 -15.20
C ILE A 53 -4.12 14.10 -16.32
N PHE A 54 -5.43 14.05 -16.14
CA PHE A 54 -6.40 14.72 -17.01
C PHE A 54 -7.53 15.33 -16.19
N ALA A 55 -8.04 16.50 -16.62
CA ALA A 55 -9.07 17.24 -15.89
C ALA A 55 -10.39 16.45 -15.72
N HIS A 56 -10.70 15.54 -16.65
CA HIS A 56 -11.90 14.71 -16.59
C HIS A 56 -11.78 13.52 -15.62
N LYS A 57 -10.60 13.23 -15.09
CA LYS A 57 -10.40 12.16 -14.10
C LYS A 57 -10.37 12.78 -12.70
N LYS A 58 -11.40 12.51 -11.89
CA LYS A 58 -11.36 12.82 -10.47
C LYS A 58 -10.28 11.96 -9.80
N LEU A 59 -9.42 12.57 -8.99
CA LEU A 59 -8.48 11.80 -8.17
C LEU A 59 -9.29 10.92 -7.20
N PRO A 60 -8.94 9.64 -7.04
CA PRO A 60 -9.60 8.79 -6.05
C PRO A 60 -9.36 9.41 -4.67
N ASN A 61 -10.44 9.53 -3.88
CA ASN A 61 -10.33 9.97 -2.49
C ASN A 61 -9.41 8.97 -1.75
N PRO A 62 -8.36 9.43 -1.03
CA PRO A 62 -7.53 8.52 -0.24
C PRO A 62 -8.42 7.65 0.64
N ARG A 63 -8.29 6.33 0.48
CA ARG A 63 -9.03 5.40 1.34
C ARG A 63 -8.58 5.62 2.78
N LYS A 64 -9.53 5.82 3.68
CA LYS A 64 -9.25 5.78 5.12
C LYS A 64 -8.68 4.40 5.43
N LEU A 65 -7.61 4.37 6.22
CA LEU A 65 -7.06 3.11 6.72
C LEU A 65 -8.17 2.34 7.45
N PRO A 66 -8.20 1.00 7.38
CA PRO A 66 -9.10 0.20 8.18
C PRO A 66 -8.96 0.60 9.65
N THR A 67 -10.07 0.97 10.28
CA THR A 67 -10.07 1.27 11.71
C THR A 67 -9.65 0.00 12.47
N VAL A 68 -8.50 0.05 13.14
CA VAL A 68 -8.06 -1.02 14.03
C VAL A 68 -9.10 -1.13 15.15
N ARG A 69 -9.76 -2.29 15.24
CA ARG A 69 -10.65 -2.57 16.38
C ARG A 69 -9.75 -2.79 17.60
N SER A 70 -9.82 -1.88 18.57
CA SER A 70 -9.20 -2.11 19.88
C SER A 70 -9.89 -3.29 20.55
N VAL A 71 -9.21 -4.43 20.61
CA VAL A 71 -9.68 -5.58 21.38
C VAL A 71 -9.50 -5.22 22.85
N SER A 72 -10.59 -4.83 23.52
CA SER A 72 -10.62 -4.65 24.97
C SER A 72 -10.28 -6.01 25.61
N ARG A 73 -9.07 -6.12 26.15
CA ARG A 73 -8.66 -7.27 26.95
C ARG A 73 -9.53 -7.28 28.20
N LYS A 74 -10.51 -8.19 28.27
CA LYS A 74 -11.25 -8.45 29.51
C LYS A 74 -10.23 -8.93 30.54
N SER A 75 -10.01 -8.14 31.60
CA SER A 75 -9.28 -8.57 32.79
C SER A 75 -10.02 -9.75 33.41
N ALA A 76 -9.37 -10.90 33.53
CA ALA A 76 -9.92 -12.03 34.26
C ALA A 76 -9.99 -11.66 35.75
N CYS A 77 -11.19 -11.37 36.25
CA CYS A 77 -11.49 -11.52 37.67
C CYS A 77 -11.84 -12.98 37.89
N THR A 78 -10.96 -13.74 38.55
CA THR A 78 -11.34 -15.01 39.15
C THR A 78 -11.62 -14.77 40.63
N CYS A 79 -12.89 -14.74 41.00
CA CYS A 79 -13.31 -14.99 42.37
C CYS A 79 -14.48 -15.99 42.31
N ASP A 80 -14.25 -17.20 42.81
CA ASP A 80 -15.33 -17.97 43.43
C ASP A 80 -14.78 -18.83 44.57
N SER A 81 -15.59 -18.97 45.60
CA SER A 81 -15.23 -19.10 47.02
C SER A 81 -14.81 -20.49 47.53
N LEU A 82 -14.07 -20.47 48.66
CA LEU A 82 -13.93 -21.48 49.74
C LEU A 82 -12.79 -22.53 49.67
N LEU A 83 -11.67 -22.14 50.32
CA LEU A 83 -10.83 -22.89 51.28
C LEU A 83 -10.55 -24.40 51.05
N LEU A 84 -9.31 -24.71 50.66
CA LEU A 84 -8.43 -25.56 51.48
C LEU A 84 -6.98 -25.22 51.18
N MET A 85 -6.28 -24.74 52.21
CA MET A 85 -4.83 -24.58 52.21
C MET A 85 -4.13 -25.93 52.35
N CYS A 86 -2.88 -25.96 51.89
CA CYS A 86 -1.75 -26.83 52.27
C CYS A 86 -1.95 -28.35 52.28
N ASN A 87 -1.25 -29.03 51.36
CA ASN A 87 -0.55 -30.27 51.69
C ASN A 87 0.95 -30.03 51.58
N THR A 88 1.58 -29.96 52.76
CA THR A 88 2.93 -30.44 53.09
C THR A 88 3.16 -31.80 52.40
N ASP A 89 4.35 -32.12 51.90
CA ASP A 89 5.42 -32.63 52.74
C ASP A 89 6.81 -32.30 52.21
N ALA A 90 7.66 -31.89 53.16
CA ALA A 90 9.10 -31.94 53.04
C ALA A 90 9.54 -33.37 52.71
N ASN A 91 10.51 -33.50 51.81
CA ASN A 91 11.61 -34.39 52.13
C ASN A 91 12.94 -33.78 51.68
N ASP A 92 13.81 -33.75 52.67
CA ASP A 92 15.10 -33.14 52.72
C ASP A 92 16.16 -33.90 51.90
N ILE A 93 17.18 -33.15 51.48
CA ILE A 93 18.60 -33.56 51.38
C ILE A 93 18.92 -34.67 50.35
N ASN A 94 19.61 -34.29 49.26
CA ASN A 94 21.03 -34.64 49.12
C ASN A 94 21.73 -33.91 47.96
N THR A 95 22.79 -33.22 48.35
CA THR A 95 23.95 -32.76 47.58
C THR A 95 24.61 -33.88 46.76
N SER A 96 25.35 -33.45 45.74
CA SER A 96 26.43 -34.09 44.95
C SER A 96 25.99 -34.43 43.52
N ASN A 97 26.64 -33.94 42.46
CA ASN A 97 28.07 -33.67 42.26
C ASN A 97 28.35 -32.31 41.61
#